data_AF-A0A8S3KP27-F1
#
_entry.id   AF-A0A8S3KP27-F1
#
_cell.length_a   1.000
_cell.length_b   1.000
_cell.length_c   1.000
_cell.angle_alpha   90.00
_cell.angle_beta   90.00
_cell.angle_gamma   90.00
#
_symmetry.space_group_name_H-M   'P 1'
#
loop_
_entity.id
_entity.type
_entity.pdbx_description
1 polymer ?
#
loop_
_entity_poly.entity_id
_entity_poly.type
_entity_poly.pdbx_seq_one_letter_code
_entity_poly.pdbx_strand_id
1 'polypeptide(L)'
;MVTPRGISRFIEYNYSVNENTRFLHYSYRARKEWLEVIAHKTDRIVASPPTSTEATHMITKIVWGFEILCIIQIPKNHSVDLIDQLLYKICAQLNNNRITITNK
;
A
#
# COMPACT_ATOMS: atom_id res chain seq x y z
N MET A 1 -10.31 -2.81 18.19
CA MET A 1 -9.20 -1.87 17.90
C MET A 1 -8.33 -2.53 16.84
N VAL A 2 -8.04 -1.85 15.72
CA VAL A 2 -7.24 -2.43 14.61
C VAL A 2 -5.77 -2.20 14.90
N THR A 3 -4.97 -3.27 14.95
CA THR A 3 -3.51 -3.16 15.07
C THR A 3 -2.90 -3.06 13.67
N PRO A 4 -2.25 -1.94 13.32
CA PRO A 4 -1.67 -1.78 11.99
C PRO A 4 -0.52 -2.78 11.77
N ARG A 5 -0.42 -3.31 10.55
CA ARG A 5 0.62 -4.24 10.09
C ARG A 5 1.11 -3.86 8.70
N GLY A 6 2.35 -4.23 8.37
CA GLY A 6 2.97 -3.86 7.09
C GLY A 6 3.05 -2.35 6.90
N ILE A 7 2.75 -1.85 5.69
CA ILE A 7 2.80 -0.43 5.34
C ILE A 7 1.90 0.46 6.24
N SER A 8 0.80 -0.08 6.76
CA SER A 8 -0.10 0.68 7.64
C SER A 8 0.54 1.09 8.97
N ARG A 9 1.63 0.43 9.40
CA ARG A 9 2.42 0.87 10.58
C ARG A 9 3.05 2.24 10.40
N PHE A 10 3.08 2.77 9.19
CA PHE A 10 3.48 4.15 8.95
C PHE A 10 2.68 5.17 9.77
N ILE A 11 1.42 4.88 10.11
CA ILE A 11 0.63 5.75 10.99
C ILE A 11 1.23 5.89 12.39
N GLU A 12 2.07 4.93 12.79
CA GLU A 12 2.80 4.91 14.06
C GLU A 12 4.20 5.54 13.94
N TYR A 13 4.54 6.17 12.80
CA TYR A 13 5.83 6.82 12.62
C TYR A 13 5.92 8.09 13.49
N ASN A 14 6.69 7.99 14.58
CA ASN A 14 6.74 9.01 15.63
C ASN A 14 8.02 9.88 15.60
N TYR A 15 8.85 9.75 14.57
CA TYR A 15 10.04 10.61 14.42
C TYR A 15 9.67 11.94 13.77
N SER A 16 10.45 12.98 14.04
CA SER A 16 10.20 14.31 13.47
C SER A 16 10.36 14.29 11.95
N VAL A 17 9.38 14.89 11.27
CA VAL A 17 9.41 15.16 9.83
C VAL A 17 9.88 16.60 9.66
N ASN A 18 10.95 16.78 8.90
CA ASN A 18 11.59 18.08 8.67
C ASN A 18 12.00 18.24 7.20
N GLU A 19 12.68 19.34 6.88
CA GLU A 19 13.15 19.67 5.54
C GLU A 19 14.09 18.64 4.91
N ASN A 20 14.70 17.77 5.73
CA ASN A 20 15.59 16.69 5.31
C ASN A 20 14.90 15.31 5.28
N THR A 21 13.61 15.23 5.58
CA THR A 21 12.85 13.97 5.50
C THR A 21 12.16 13.86 4.15
N ARG A 22 12.29 12.71 3.48
CA ARG A 22 11.57 12.39 2.25
C ARG A 22 10.85 11.07 2.36
N PHE A 23 9.71 10.99 1.67
CA PHE A 23 8.91 9.79 1.57
C PHE A 23 8.90 9.35 0.11
N LEU A 24 9.34 8.13 -0.15
CA LEU A 24 9.17 7.47 -1.44
C LEU A 24 8.03 6.48 -1.29
N HIS A 25 6.98 6.66 -2.09
CA HIS A 25 5.83 5.77 -2.14
C HIS A 25 5.65 5.22 -3.54
N TYR A 26 5.52 3.91 -3.64
CA TYR A 26 5.21 3.20 -4.88
C TYR A 26 4.13 2.15 -4.62
N SER A 27 3.14 2.09 -5.51
CA SER A 27 2.02 1.15 -5.41
C SER A 27 1.87 0.44 -6.74
N TYR A 28 2.07 -0.88 -6.74
CA TYR A 28 1.84 -1.74 -7.88
C TYR A 28 0.51 -2.46 -7.72
N ARG A 29 -0.35 -2.37 -8.73
CA ARG A 29 -1.66 -3.02 -8.75
C ARG A 29 -1.65 -4.10 -9.83
N ALA A 30 -1.75 -5.35 -9.40
CA ALA A 30 -1.66 -6.51 -10.27
C ALA A 30 -3.02 -6.87 -10.91
N ARG A 31 -4.05 -7.03 -10.07
CA ARG A 31 -5.38 -7.48 -10.54
C ARG A 31 -6.50 -6.96 -9.66
N LYS A 32 -7.71 -6.92 -10.23
CA LYS A 32 -8.95 -6.61 -9.52
C LYS A 32 -9.81 -7.86 -9.55
N GLU A 33 -10.36 -8.23 -8.42
CA GLU A 33 -11.24 -9.38 -8.25
C GLU A 33 -12.58 -8.86 -7.73
N TRP A 34 -13.65 -9.14 -8.48
CA TRP A 34 -15.01 -8.84 -8.05
C TRP A 34 -15.55 -10.09 -7.37
N LEU A 35 -16.08 -9.92 -6.16
CA LEU A 35 -16.73 -11.00 -5.42
C LEU A 35 -18.20 -10.97 -5.80
N GLU A 36 -18.69 -12.03 -6.42
CA GLU A 36 -20.10 -12.14 -6.79
C GLU A 36 -20.96 -12.13 -5.53
N VAL A 37 -21.72 -11.04 -5.38
CA VAL A 37 -22.68 -10.88 -4.30
C VAL A 37 -23.99 -11.47 -4.74
N ILE A 38 -24.24 -12.74 -4.41
CA ILE A 38 -25.55 -13.36 -4.61
C ILE A 38 -26.41 -13.03 -3.38
N ALA A 39 -26.98 -11.83 -3.36
CA ALA A 39 -27.84 -11.35 -2.27
C ALA A 39 -29.14 -12.17 -2.08
N HIS A 40 -29.48 -13.09 -3.00
CA HIS A 40 -30.76 -13.79 -3.03
C HIS A 40 -30.71 -15.30 -2.75
N LYS A 41 -29.60 -15.85 -2.23
CA LYS A 41 -29.51 -17.29 -1.87
C LYS A 41 -28.79 -17.57 -0.55
N THR A 42 -28.78 -16.62 0.38
CA THR A 42 -28.29 -16.86 1.75
C THR A 42 -29.05 -17.98 2.46
N ASP A 43 -30.26 -18.30 2.04
CA ASP A 43 -31.11 -19.29 2.71
C ASP A 43 -30.89 -20.73 2.19
N ARG A 44 -30.05 -20.95 1.16
CA ARG A 44 -29.99 -22.26 0.48
C ARG A 44 -28.60 -22.82 0.14
N ILE A 45 -27.50 -22.07 0.29
CA ILE A 45 -26.17 -22.54 -0.19
C ILE A 45 -25.09 -22.56 0.89
N VAL A 46 -25.26 -21.84 2.01
CA VAL A 46 -24.32 -21.87 3.13
C VAL A 46 -25.10 -22.37 4.34
N ALA A 47 -24.60 -23.42 5.00
CA ALA A 47 -25.12 -23.79 6.32
C ALA A 47 -25.23 -22.52 7.16
N SER A 48 -26.39 -22.27 7.77
CA SER A 48 -26.62 -21.10 8.61
C SER A 48 -25.40 -20.93 9.52
N PRO A 49 -24.73 -19.77 9.50
CA PRO A 49 -23.58 -19.56 10.37
C PRO A 49 -24.00 -19.88 11.80
N PRO A 50 -23.17 -20.59 12.59
CA PRO A 50 -23.55 -21.04 13.93
C PRO A 50 -23.87 -19.88 14.89
N THR A 51 -23.60 -18.64 14.48
CA THR A 51 -23.87 -17.40 15.21
C THR A 51 -24.35 -16.30 14.26
N SER A 52 -25.22 -15.42 14.75
CA SER A 52 -25.59 -14.19 14.05
C SER A 52 -24.34 -13.35 13.81
N THR A 53 -24.19 -12.81 12.60
CA THR A 53 -23.12 -11.87 12.29
C THR A 53 -23.63 -10.44 12.44
N GLU A 54 -22.92 -9.62 13.22
CA GLU A 54 -23.17 -8.18 13.35
C GLU A 54 -22.55 -7.37 12.19
N ALA A 55 -22.15 -8.04 11.11
CA ALA A 55 -21.52 -7.39 9.97
C ALA A 55 -22.50 -6.46 9.24
N THR A 56 -22.20 -5.16 9.23
CA THR A 56 -22.99 -4.13 8.53
C THR A 56 -22.60 -3.93 7.07
N HIS A 57 -21.47 -4.52 6.65
CA HIS A 57 -20.89 -4.32 5.32
C HIS A 57 -20.35 -5.64 4.76
N MET A 58 -20.34 -5.74 3.42
CA MET A 58 -19.81 -6.88 2.68
C MET A 58 -18.75 -6.41 1.68
N ILE A 59 -17.66 -7.17 1.60
CA ILE A 59 -16.59 -6.92 0.61
C ILE A 59 -17.10 -7.40 -0.75
N THR A 60 -17.15 -6.50 -1.73
CA THR A 60 -17.62 -6.81 -3.10
C THR A 60 -16.48 -6.82 -4.11
N LYS A 61 -15.31 -6.34 -3.71
CA LYS A 61 -14.15 -6.18 -4.58
C LYS A 61 -12.86 -6.19 -3.79
N ILE A 62 -11.87 -6.88 -4.33
CA ILE A 62 -10.49 -6.89 -3.83
C ILE A 62 -9.57 -6.36 -4.94
N VAL A 63 -8.66 -5.46 -4.58
CA VAL A 63 -7.59 -5.01 -5.47
C VAL A 63 -6.29 -5.58 -4.94
N TRP A 64 -5.67 -6.44 -5.73
CA TRP A 64 -4.42 -7.12 -5.38
C TRP A 64 -3.23 -6.32 -5.88
N GLY A 65 -2.19 -6.25 -5.07
CA GLY A 65 -0.99 -5.48 -5.34
C GLY A 65 0.01 -5.56 -4.20
N PHE A 66 1.06 -4.78 -4.33
CA PHE A 66 2.00 -4.50 -3.24
C PHE A 66 2.33 -3.02 -3.22
N GLU A 67 2.76 -2.55 -2.06
CA GLU A 67 3.15 -1.17 -1.86
C GLU A 67 4.52 -1.14 -1.20
N ILE A 68 5.34 -0.18 -1.62
CA ILE A 68 6.64 0.13 -1.05
C ILE A 68 6.56 1.55 -0.53
N LEU A 69 6.90 1.72 0.75
CA LEU A 69 7.06 3.01 1.37
C LEU A 69 8.44 3.06 2.04
N CYS A 70 9.24 4.05 1.65
CA CYS A 70 10.55 4.30 2.25
C CYS A 70 10.55 5.69 2.88
N ILE A 71 11.05 5.75 4.11
CA ILE A 71 11.33 7.01 4.80
C ILE A 71 12.82 7.25 4.69
N ILE A 72 13.19 8.37 4.07
CA ILE A 72 14.56 8.70 3.71
C ILE A 72 14.95 9.93 4.51
N GLN A 73 15.98 9.77 5.35
CA GLN A 73 16.59 10.88 6.07
C GLN A 73 17.79 11.37 5.29
N ILE A 74 17.73 12.60 4.79
CA ILE A 74 18.80 13.23 4.03
C ILE A 74 19.85 13.78 5.03
N PRO A 75 21.11 13.35 4.93
CA PRO A 75 22.16 13.92 5.76
C PRO A 75 22.33 15.42 5.47
N LYS A 76 22.57 16.23 6.50
CA LYS A 76 22.68 17.71 6.39
C LYS A 76 23.75 18.21 5.40
N ASN A 77 24.70 17.36 5.03
CA ASN A 77 25.77 17.65 4.07
C ASN A 77 25.42 17.32 2.61
N HIS A 78 24.20 16.86 2.33
CA HIS A 78 23.75 16.55 0.99
C HIS A 78 22.76 17.60 0.46
N SER A 79 22.81 17.86 -0.84
CA SER A 79 21.84 18.71 -1.51
C SER A 79 20.48 18.00 -1.57
N VAL A 80 19.50 18.61 -0.89
CA VAL A 80 18.12 18.16 -0.89
C VAL A 80 17.54 18.11 -2.31
N ASP A 81 17.81 19.13 -3.12
CA ASP A 81 17.32 19.20 -4.51
C ASP A 81 17.83 18.05 -5.38
N LEU A 82 19.09 17.65 -5.20
CA LEU A 82 19.69 16.55 -5.94
C LEU A 82 19.06 15.21 -5.56
N ILE A 83 18.77 15.01 -4.27
CA ILE A 83 18.05 13.82 -3.79
C ILE A 83 16.62 13.82 -4.35
N ASP A 84 15.93 14.95 -4.35
CA ASP A 84 14.57 15.05 -4.88
C ASP A 84 14.52 14.73 -6.37
N GLN A 85 15.50 15.20 -7.15
CA GLN A 85 15.64 14.82 -8.56
C GLN A 85 15.90 13.31 -8.75
N LEU A 86 16.71 12.70 -7.88
CA LEU A 86 16.98 11.26 -7.93
C LEU A 86 15.72 10.45 -7.61
N LEU A 87 15.02 10.80 -6.53
CA LEU A 87 13.78 10.14 -6.12
C LEU A 87 12.71 10.28 -7.21
N TYR A 88 12.60 11.45 -7.83
CA TYR A 88 11.72 11.66 -8.98
C TYR A 88 12.04 10.70 -10.13
N LYS A 89 13.32 10.54 -10.50
CA LYS A 89 13.75 9.61 -11.56
C LYS A 89 13.43 8.16 -11.22
N ILE A 90 13.68 7.74 -9.97
CA ILE A 90 13.35 6.38 -9.51
C ILE A 90 11.84 6.13 -9.60
N CYS A 91 11.01 7.04 -9.08
CA CYS A 91 9.56 6.95 -9.16
C CYS A 91 9.07 6.90 -10.62
N ALA A 92 9.65 7.71 -11.50
CA ALA A 92 9.32 7.68 -12.92
C ALA A 92 9.69 6.34 -13.58
N GLN A 93 10.81 5.72 -13.21
CA GLN A 93 11.19 4.40 -13.71
C GLN A 93 10.28 3.29 -13.17
N LEU A 94 9.93 3.33 -11.87
CA LEU A 94 9.01 2.39 -11.22
C LEU A 94 7.63 2.43 -11.86
N ASN A 95 7.09 3.63 -12.10
CA ASN A 95 5.76 3.81 -12.71
C ASN A 95 5.72 3.34 -14.18
N ASN A 96 6.85 3.38 -14.87
CA ASN A 96 6.96 2.92 -16.25
C ASN A 96 7.45 1.46 -16.38
N ASN A 97 7.65 0.73 -15.28
CA ASN A 97 8.25 -0.60 -15.25
C ASN A 97 9.62 -0.69 -15.97
N ARG A 98 10.43 0.37 -15.93
CA ARG A 98 11.69 0.51 -16.69
C ARG A 98 12.96 0.26 -15.88
N ILE A 99 12.88 -0.31 -14.68
CA ILE A 99 14.08 -0.57 -13.89
C ILE A 99 14.85 -1.73 -14.50
N THR A 100 16.01 -1.43 -15.07
CA THR A 100 17.00 -2.43 -15.47
C THR A 100 17.86 -2.72 -14.24
N ILE A 101 17.73 -3.91 -13.65
CA ILE A 101 18.57 -4.33 -12.53
C ILE A 101 19.95 -4.70 -13.10
N THR A 102 20.86 -3.73 -13.17
CA THR A 102 22.28 -4.03 -13.39
C THR A 102 22.87 -4.55 -12.09
N ASN A 103 23.02 -5.87 -11.99
CA ASN A 103 23.85 -6.49 -10.96
C ASN A 103 25.30 -6.04 -11.20
N LYS A 104 25.89 -5.37 -10.21
CA LYS A 104 27.34 -5.16 -10.11
C LYS A 104 27.92 -6.22 -9.20
#